data_AF-A0A2R4C556-F1
#
_entry.id   AF-A0A2R4C556-F1
#
_cell.length_a   1.000
_cell.length_b   1.000
_cell.length_c   1.000
_cell.angle_alpha   90.00
_cell.angle_beta   90.00
_cell.angle_gamma   90.00
#
_symmetry.space_group_name_H-M   'P 1'
#
loop_
_entity.id
_entity.type
_entity.pdbx_description
1 polymer ?
#
loop_
_entity_poly.entity_id
_entity_poly.type
_entity_poly.pdbx_seq_one_letter_code
_entity_poly.pdbx_strand_id
1 'polypeptide(L)'
;MVHSASRYSSLRLLTDRLLGKRDILIPYFQFVEVPADEYEGELMRQIQRLRYEVYCVERNFLDCEDYKDQLETDEYDRYSAHFAAFNDEREIIGTVRLVHPAEHMLYPFESHCTVFDDFRFPPREKAGEISRLVVRKTYRRRRGDSMEGVSREFVQGGSATPSPRLREQRGNSPLLLLGLYKEMYRHSRRNGIRYWYAAMERSLARSLDRMGFKFVPIGPATDYYGPVTPHIVDLDELSARLHSENPFLAAWFDDEPIPLWVKMKTLVVSTLIGAPRGK
;
A
#
# COMPACT_ATOMS: atom_id res chain seq x y z
N MET A 1 -30.05 6.64 -30.58
CA MET A 1 -30.16 6.54 -29.11
C MET A 1 -29.42 5.26 -28.74
N VAL A 2 -28.20 5.27 -28.21
CA VAL A 2 -27.81 5.75 -26.89
C VAL A 2 -26.39 6.31 -26.99
N HIS A 3 -26.24 7.61 -26.73
CA HIS A 3 -24.98 8.32 -26.63
C HIS A 3 -25.13 9.24 -25.42
N SER A 4 -24.82 8.74 -24.21
CA SER A 4 -24.61 9.54 -23.00
C SER A 4 -24.38 8.62 -21.80
N ALA A 5 -23.14 8.20 -21.57
CA ALA A 5 -22.72 7.64 -20.28
C ALA A 5 -21.22 7.80 -19.97
N SER A 6 -20.43 8.47 -20.82
CA SER A 6 -18.97 8.52 -20.69
C SER A 6 -18.41 9.86 -20.17
N ARG A 7 -19.22 10.91 -20.03
CA ARG A 7 -18.74 12.24 -19.57
C ARG A 7 -18.99 12.56 -18.09
N TYR A 8 -19.67 11.68 -17.35
CA TYR A 8 -20.06 11.93 -15.95
C TYR A 8 -19.06 11.38 -14.89
N SER A 9 -18.02 10.62 -15.26
CA SER A 9 -17.04 10.08 -14.30
C SER A 9 -15.77 10.93 -14.14
N SER A 10 -15.30 11.59 -15.19
CA SER A 10 -14.03 12.34 -15.18
C SER A 10 -14.11 13.65 -14.39
N LEU A 11 -15.27 14.32 -14.40
CA LEU A 11 -15.50 15.57 -13.66
C LEU A 11 -15.58 15.36 -12.15
N ARG A 12 -16.09 14.21 -11.66
CA ARG A 12 -16.13 13.90 -10.23
C ARG A 12 -14.76 13.65 -9.62
N LEU A 13 -13.88 12.92 -10.34
CA LEU A 13 -12.49 12.66 -9.95
C LEU A 13 -11.67 13.96 -9.80
N LEU A 14 -11.89 14.93 -10.68
CA LEU A 14 -11.27 16.26 -10.61
C LEU A 14 -11.88 17.12 -9.50
N THR A 15 -13.20 17.07 -9.28
CA THR A 15 -13.83 17.84 -8.19
C THR A 15 -13.52 17.28 -6.81
N ASP A 16 -13.37 15.96 -6.62
CA ASP A 16 -12.97 15.38 -5.32
C ASP A 16 -11.48 15.65 -5.01
N ARG A 17 -10.61 15.74 -6.03
CA ARG A 17 -9.22 16.23 -5.88
C ARG A 17 -9.15 17.72 -5.50
N LEU A 18 -10.14 18.52 -5.89
CA LEU A 18 -10.22 19.96 -5.60
C LEU A 18 -10.98 20.31 -4.31
N LEU A 19 -11.89 19.44 -3.84
CA LEU A 19 -12.75 19.68 -2.66
C LEU A 19 -12.17 19.19 -1.33
N GLY A 20 -10.96 18.65 -1.30
CA GLY A 20 -10.23 18.44 -0.05
C GLY A 20 -10.98 17.60 0.99
N LYS A 21 -11.80 16.62 0.57
CA LYS A 21 -12.29 15.59 1.49
C LYS A 21 -11.08 14.72 1.86
N ARG A 22 -10.37 15.13 2.91
CA ARG A 22 -9.28 14.35 3.50
C ARG A 22 -9.79 12.93 3.75
N ASP A 23 -9.01 11.95 3.30
CA ASP A 23 -9.30 10.55 3.58
C ASP A 23 -9.47 10.39 5.10
N ILE A 24 -10.62 9.85 5.52
CA ILE A 24 -11.00 9.79 6.94
C ILE A 24 -9.97 8.98 7.74
N LEU A 25 -9.34 7.99 7.09
CA LEU A 25 -8.35 7.13 7.72
C LEU A 25 -6.93 7.64 7.62
N ILE A 26 -6.64 8.40 6.56
CA ILE A 26 -5.29 8.86 6.28
C ILE A 26 -5.29 10.35 5.93
N PRO A 27 -5.70 11.23 6.86
CA PRO A 27 -5.87 12.65 6.55
C PRO A 27 -4.55 13.41 6.35
N TYR A 28 -3.41 12.78 6.69
CA TYR A 28 -2.06 13.37 6.68
C TYR A 28 -1.18 12.90 5.53
N PHE A 29 -1.65 11.94 4.73
CA PHE A 29 -0.91 11.45 3.57
C PHE A 29 -1.75 11.57 2.32
N GLN A 30 -1.10 11.90 1.21
CA GLN A 30 -1.69 11.87 -0.12
C GLN A 30 -1.05 10.74 -0.90
N PHE A 31 -1.86 10.00 -1.65
CA PHE A 31 -1.39 8.89 -2.47
C PHE A 31 -1.70 9.15 -3.92
N VAL A 32 -0.76 8.81 -4.80
CA VAL A 32 -0.90 8.98 -6.23
C VAL A 32 -0.39 7.74 -6.96
N GLU A 33 -1.13 7.34 -7.98
CA GLU A 33 -0.65 6.46 -9.04
C GLU A 33 0.01 7.32 -10.12
N VAL A 34 1.20 6.94 -10.57
CA VAL A 34 1.90 7.61 -11.68
C VAL A 34 1.16 7.32 -12.98
N PRO A 35 0.75 8.34 -13.76
CA PRO A 35 0.15 8.13 -15.07
C PRO A 35 1.07 7.34 -16.00
N ALA A 36 0.52 6.41 -16.78
CA ALA A 36 1.31 5.53 -17.65
C ALA A 36 2.15 6.27 -18.71
N ASP A 37 1.70 7.46 -19.12
CA ASP A 37 2.39 8.35 -20.07
C ASP A 37 3.43 9.27 -19.41
N GLU A 38 3.54 9.27 -18.08
CA GLU A 38 4.46 10.11 -17.31
C GLU A 38 5.67 9.34 -16.74
N TYR A 39 6.08 8.24 -17.38
CA TYR A 39 7.26 7.47 -16.97
C TYR A 39 8.54 8.31 -16.90
N GLU A 40 8.70 9.27 -17.81
CA GLU A 40 9.83 10.21 -17.83
C GLU A 40 9.51 11.53 -17.08
N GLY A 41 8.40 11.55 -16.34
CA GLY A 41 7.93 12.69 -15.58
C GLY A 41 8.74 12.93 -14.30
N GLU A 42 8.52 14.11 -13.71
CA GLU A 42 9.22 14.49 -12.47
C GLU A 42 8.85 13.58 -11.29
N LEU A 43 7.59 13.13 -11.23
CA LEU A 43 7.12 12.22 -10.19
C LEU A 43 7.90 10.90 -10.21
N MET A 44 8.15 10.33 -11.40
CA MET A 44 8.91 9.09 -11.51
C MET A 44 10.38 9.29 -11.10
N ARG A 45 11.00 10.42 -11.46
CA ARG A 45 12.35 10.76 -10.98
C ARG A 45 12.41 10.90 -9.45
N GLN A 46 11.38 11.45 -8.81
CA GLN A 46 11.29 11.51 -7.35
C GLN A 46 11.21 10.12 -6.71
N ILE A 47 10.46 9.20 -7.32
CA ILE A 47 10.36 7.80 -6.91
C ILE A 47 11.73 7.10 -7.04
N GLN A 48 12.39 7.21 -8.19
CA GLN A 48 13.70 6.60 -8.46
C GLN A 48 14.78 7.15 -7.51
N ARG A 49 14.73 8.45 -7.21
CA ARG A 49 15.64 9.06 -6.23
C ARG A 49 15.40 8.57 -4.81
N LEU A 50 14.14 8.43 -4.39
CA LEU A 50 13.81 7.86 -3.07
C LEU A 50 14.25 6.39 -2.98
N ARG A 51 14.09 5.62 -4.06
CA ARG A 51 14.57 4.25 -4.15
C ARG A 51 16.10 4.18 -4.06
N TYR A 52 16.83 5.05 -4.77
CA TYR A 52 18.28 5.17 -4.67
C TYR A 52 18.75 5.49 -3.25
N GLU A 53 18.15 6.50 -2.61
CA GLU A 53 18.44 6.90 -1.23
C GLU A 53 18.32 5.70 -0.28
N VAL A 54 17.34 4.83 -0.49
CA VAL A 54 17.09 3.71 0.41
C VAL A 54 17.89 2.47 0.04
N TYR A 55 17.83 2.00 -1.21
CA TYR A 55 18.45 0.74 -1.61
C TYR A 55 19.97 0.84 -1.79
N CYS A 56 20.46 1.95 -2.33
CA CYS A 56 21.90 2.14 -2.58
C CYS A 56 22.56 2.76 -1.35
N VAL A 57 22.07 3.93 -0.89
CA VAL A 57 22.76 4.71 0.15
C VAL A 57 22.49 4.18 1.57
N GLU A 58 21.23 4.00 1.94
CA GLU A 58 20.89 3.62 3.32
C GLU A 58 21.13 2.14 3.62
N ARG A 59 20.71 1.26 2.71
CA ARG A 59 20.72 -0.19 2.91
C ARG A 59 21.93 -0.89 2.31
N ASN A 60 22.61 -0.26 1.35
CA ASN A 60 23.71 -0.84 0.60
C ASN A 60 23.36 -2.23 0.03
N PHE A 61 22.12 -2.36 -0.45
CA PHE A 61 21.65 -3.54 -1.16
C PHE A 61 22.11 -3.49 -2.62
N LEU A 62 22.10 -2.30 -3.23
CA LEU A 62 22.54 -2.08 -4.59
C LEU A 62 23.80 -1.22 -4.61
N ASP A 63 24.67 -1.43 -5.60
CA ASP A 63 25.90 -0.65 -5.76
C ASP A 63 25.54 0.75 -6.27
N CYS A 64 26.09 1.79 -5.63
CA CYS A 64 25.87 3.17 -6.07
C CYS A 64 26.48 3.44 -7.46
N GLU A 65 27.52 2.70 -7.85
CA GLU A 65 28.22 2.89 -9.14
C GLU A 65 27.35 2.48 -10.35
N ASP A 66 26.35 1.62 -10.14
CA ASP A 66 25.36 1.25 -11.16
C ASP A 66 24.40 2.41 -11.47
N TYR A 67 24.30 3.42 -10.59
CA TYR A 67 23.31 4.51 -10.67
C TYR A 67 23.98 5.89 -10.56
N LYS A 68 24.75 6.27 -11.58
CA LYS A 68 25.57 7.50 -11.60
C LYS A 68 24.76 8.80 -11.50
N ASP A 69 23.50 8.78 -11.91
CA ASP A 69 22.57 9.90 -11.82
C ASP A 69 21.77 9.94 -10.50
N GLN A 70 22.04 8.99 -9.59
CA GLN A 70 21.37 8.82 -8.31
C GLN A 70 19.87 8.51 -8.45
N LEU A 71 19.50 7.81 -9.54
CA LEU A 71 18.16 7.32 -9.80
C LEU A 71 18.20 5.79 -9.88
N GLU A 72 17.57 5.10 -8.93
CA GLU A 72 17.51 3.64 -8.97
C GLU A 72 16.39 3.19 -9.91
N THR A 73 16.77 2.46 -10.95
CA THR A 73 15.87 1.96 -12.00
C THR A 73 16.24 0.53 -12.38
N ASP A 74 15.26 -0.26 -12.83
CA ASP A 74 15.54 -1.59 -13.39
C ASP A 74 14.65 -1.88 -14.61
N GLU A 75 14.79 -3.06 -15.22
CA GLU A 75 14.07 -3.47 -16.42
C GLU A 75 12.54 -3.58 -16.23
N TYR A 76 12.05 -3.70 -14.99
CA TYR A 76 10.63 -3.85 -14.69
C TYR A 76 9.89 -2.52 -14.58
N ASP A 77 10.61 -1.40 -14.48
CA ASP A 77 10.00 -0.09 -14.24
C ASP A 77 9.02 0.32 -15.33
N ARG A 78 9.29 -0.05 -16.60
CA ARG A 78 8.38 0.20 -17.74
C ARG A 78 7.17 -0.74 -17.78
N TYR A 79 7.22 -1.84 -17.06
CA TYR A 79 6.15 -2.85 -16.98
C TYR A 79 5.44 -2.79 -15.63
N SER A 80 5.42 -1.61 -15.00
CA SER A 80 4.90 -1.45 -13.64
C SER A 80 3.97 -0.25 -13.53
N ALA A 81 2.93 -0.41 -12.71
CA ALA A 81 2.24 0.72 -12.11
C ALA A 81 3.03 1.18 -10.88
N HIS A 82 3.28 2.48 -10.77
CA HIS A 82 4.03 3.07 -9.65
C HIS A 82 3.11 3.90 -8.77
N PHE A 83 3.30 3.81 -7.47
CA PHE A 83 2.48 4.51 -6.48
C PHE A 83 3.38 5.24 -5.49
N ALA A 84 3.06 6.50 -5.20
CA ALA A 84 3.81 7.33 -4.28
C ALA A 84 2.91 7.85 -3.15
N ALA A 85 3.50 8.00 -1.97
CA ALA A 85 2.91 8.62 -0.80
C ALA A 85 3.63 9.95 -0.50
N PHE A 86 2.84 10.97 -0.20
CA PHE A 86 3.29 12.33 0.12
C PHE A 86 2.80 12.75 1.49
N ASN A 87 3.58 13.56 2.20
CA ASN A 87 3.12 14.25 3.41
C ASN A 87 2.36 15.54 3.08
N ASP A 88 1.88 16.23 4.12
CA ASP A 88 1.20 17.54 3.99
C ASP A 88 2.08 18.63 3.36
N GLU A 89 3.41 18.48 3.45
CA GLU A 89 4.42 19.38 2.85
C GLU A 89 4.73 19.04 1.39
N ARG A 90 4.04 18.03 0.82
CA ARG A 90 4.24 17.52 -0.56
C ARG A 90 5.62 16.91 -0.81
N GLU A 91 6.27 16.42 0.23
CA GLU A 91 7.47 15.62 0.11
C GLU A 91 7.11 14.16 -0.13
N ILE A 92 7.84 13.49 -1.03
CA ILE A 92 7.71 12.04 -1.21
C ILE A 92 8.28 11.32 0.01
N ILE A 93 7.46 10.48 0.63
CA ILE A 93 7.76 9.78 1.89
C ILE A 93 7.62 8.27 1.77
N GLY A 94 7.05 7.77 0.68
CA GLY A 94 7.00 6.34 0.39
C GLY A 94 6.66 6.06 -1.07
N THR A 95 7.00 4.87 -1.53
CA THR A 95 6.70 4.39 -2.87
C THR A 95 6.55 2.88 -2.86
N VAL A 96 5.76 2.35 -3.79
CA VAL A 96 5.67 0.92 -4.11
C VAL A 96 5.35 0.80 -5.59
N ARG A 97 5.73 -0.32 -6.22
CA ARG A 97 5.29 -0.63 -7.58
C ARG A 97 4.57 -1.97 -7.65
N LEU A 98 3.67 -2.09 -8.60
CA LEU A 98 3.03 -3.32 -9.00
C LEU A 98 3.48 -3.68 -10.41
N VAL A 99 4.29 -4.72 -10.52
CA VAL A 99 4.88 -5.21 -11.77
C VAL A 99 3.88 -6.11 -12.48
N HIS A 100 3.63 -5.84 -13.75
CA HIS A 100 2.93 -6.71 -14.67
C HIS A 100 3.86 -7.01 -15.86
N PRO A 101 4.76 -8.00 -15.71
CA PRO A 101 5.82 -8.24 -16.69
C PRO A 101 5.22 -8.67 -18.03
N ALA A 102 5.92 -8.36 -19.13
CA ALA A 102 5.57 -8.88 -20.45
C ALA A 102 5.61 -10.42 -20.46
N GLU A 103 4.93 -11.05 -21.42
CA GLU A 103 4.78 -12.51 -21.49
C GLU A 103 6.12 -13.27 -21.49
N HIS A 104 7.16 -12.69 -22.09
CA HIS A 104 8.50 -13.28 -22.17
C HIS A 104 9.39 -12.97 -20.95
N MET A 105 8.92 -12.13 -20.03
CA MET A 105 9.66 -11.73 -18.82
C MET A 105 9.16 -12.53 -17.62
N LEU A 106 10.10 -12.94 -16.79
CA LEU A 106 9.82 -13.50 -15.47
C LEU A 106 9.21 -12.43 -14.55
N TYR A 107 8.47 -12.85 -13.53
CA TYR A 107 8.22 -11.98 -12.38
C TYR A 107 9.54 -11.79 -11.61
N PRO A 108 9.83 -10.60 -11.05
CA PRO A 108 11.05 -10.36 -10.29
C PRO A 108 11.41 -11.45 -9.26
N PHE A 109 10.42 -12.01 -8.55
CA PHE A 109 10.68 -13.07 -7.56
C PHE A 109 11.17 -14.38 -8.20
N GLU A 110 10.76 -14.70 -9.42
CA GLU A 110 11.12 -15.96 -10.11
C GLU A 110 12.63 -16.05 -10.40
N SER A 111 13.32 -14.90 -10.49
CA SER A 111 14.78 -14.84 -10.71
C SER A 111 15.61 -15.22 -9.48
N HIS A 112 15.03 -15.16 -8.28
CA HIS A 112 15.77 -15.28 -7.02
C HIS A 112 15.14 -16.23 -6.01
N CYS A 113 13.88 -16.61 -6.18
CA CYS A 113 13.16 -17.50 -5.29
C CYS A 113 12.69 -18.75 -6.04
N THR A 114 12.58 -19.86 -5.32
CA THR A 114 11.89 -21.06 -5.81
C THR A 114 10.49 -21.14 -5.21
N VAL A 115 9.60 -21.91 -5.84
CA VAL A 115 8.26 -22.23 -5.32
C VAL A 115 8.21 -23.68 -4.86
N PHE A 116 7.21 -24.04 -4.06
CA PHE A 116 6.94 -25.43 -3.69
C PHE A 116 6.50 -26.24 -4.92
N ASP A 117 6.82 -27.53 -4.96
CA ASP A 117 6.56 -28.42 -6.11
C ASP A 117 5.08 -28.55 -6.46
N ASP A 118 4.20 -28.42 -5.48
CA ASP A 118 2.74 -28.49 -5.62
C ASP A 118 2.09 -27.13 -5.93
N PHE A 119 2.88 -26.05 -5.95
CA PHE A 119 2.37 -24.72 -6.26
C PHE A 119 1.90 -24.63 -7.71
N ARG A 120 0.70 -24.09 -7.91
CA ARG A 120 0.12 -23.85 -9.23
C ARG A 120 -0.01 -22.35 -9.45
N PHE A 121 0.69 -21.86 -10.47
CA PHE A 121 0.60 -20.46 -10.85
C PHE A 121 -0.81 -20.13 -11.36
N PRO A 122 -1.46 -19.07 -10.86
CA PRO A 122 -2.63 -18.49 -11.52
C PRO A 122 -2.30 -18.00 -12.94
N PRO A 123 -3.33 -17.71 -13.75
CA PRO A 123 -3.13 -17.07 -15.05
C PRO A 123 -2.36 -15.75 -14.92
N ARG A 124 -1.26 -15.61 -15.69
CA ARG A 124 -0.32 -14.47 -15.58
C ARG A 124 -1.01 -13.13 -15.84
N GLU A 125 -1.96 -13.09 -16.76
CA GLU A 125 -2.74 -11.90 -17.10
C GLU A 125 -3.60 -11.40 -15.91
N LYS A 126 -3.83 -12.24 -14.90
CA LYS A 126 -4.55 -11.88 -13.66
C LYS A 126 -3.62 -11.63 -12.48
N ALA A 127 -2.30 -11.64 -12.67
CA ALA A 127 -1.34 -11.54 -11.60
C ALA A 127 -0.37 -10.37 -11.78
N GLY A 128 0.02 -9.76 -10.66
CA GLY A 128 1.07 -8.75 -10.59
C GLY A 128 2.00 -9.03 -9.41
N GLU A 129 3.21 -8.47 -9.42
CA GLU A 129 4.14 -8.56 -8.28
C GLU A 129 4.32 -7.20 -7.60
N ILE A 130 4.09 -7.16 -6.28
CA ILE A 130 4.45 -6.01 -5.46
C ILE A 130 5.96 -6.02 -5.26
N SER A 131 6.63 -4.94 -5.64
CA SER A 131 8.06 -4.77 -5.43
C SER A 131 8.41 -3.32 -5.13
N ARG A 132 9.68 -3.08 -4.78
CA ARG A 132 10.25 -1.74 -4.51
C ARG A 132 9.44 -0.93 -3.46
N LEU A 133 8.88 -1.62 -2.47
CA LEU A 133 8.23 -0.96 -1.33
C LEU A 133 9.29 -0.25 -0.48
N VAL A 134 9.27 1.07 -0.53
CA VAL A 134 10.20 1.95 0.18
C VAL A 134 9.43 2.99 0.98
N VAL A 135 9.88 3.25 2.20
CA VAL A 135 9.38 4.35 3.05
C VAL A 135 10.58 5.16 3.50
N ARG A 136 10.49 6.49 3.53
CA ARG A 136 11.56 7.36 4.03
C ARG A 136 11.83 7.04 5.51
N LYS A 137 13.10 7.01 5.92
CA LYS A 137 13.53 6.58 7.27
C LYS A 137 12.79 7.27 8.43
N THR A 138 12.49 8.56 8.29
CA THR A 138 11.76 9.36 9.28
C THR A 138 10.30 8.99 9.46
N TYR A 139 9.72 8.20 8.53
CA TYR A 139 8.35 7.70 8.56
C TYR A 139 8.28 6.19 8.82
N ARG A 140 9.43 5.51 8.91
CA ARG A 140 9.50 4.10 9.33
C ARG A 140 9.34 3.99 10.84
N ARG A 141 8.71 2.91 11.27
CA ARG A 141 8.61 2.55 12.68
C ARG A 141 10.00 2.27 13.27
N ARG A 142 10.28 2.77 14.48
CA ARG A 142 11.51 2.44 15.23
C ARG A 142 11.29 1.14 16.01
N ARG A 143 12.37 0.37 16.24
CA ARG A 143 12.31 -0.78 17.18
C ARG A 143 11.93 -0.25 18.56
N GLY A 144 10.77 -0.68 19.08
CA GLY A 144 10.24 -0.25 20.37
C GLY A 144 8.96 0.59 20.29
N ASP A 145 8.62 1.15 19.12
CA ASP A 145 7.30 1.77 18.94
C ASP A 145 6.24 0.69 19.14
N SER A 146 5.24 0.92 19.99
CA SER A 146 4.06 0.07 20.15
C SER A 146 3.23 0.09 18.85
N MET A 147 2.34 -0.88 18.67
CA MET A 147 1.48 -0.96 17.49
C MET A 147 0.25 -0.04 17.58
N GLU A 148 0.31 0.96 18.46
CA GLU A 148 -0.82 1.82 18.82
C GLU A 148 -1.23 2.78 17.69
N GLY A 149 -0.44 2.88 16.61
CA GLY A 149 -0.79 3.66 15.41
C GLY A 149 -1.91 3.07 14.55
N VAL A 150 -2.25 1.79 14.73
CA VAL A 150 -3.51 1.19 14.26
C VAL A 150 -4.07 0.48 15.48
N SER A 151 -4.84 1.19 16.29
CA SER A 151 -5.35 0.62 17.54
C SER A 151 -6.11 -0.68 17.26
N ARG A 152 -6.11 -1.64 18.19
CA ARG A 152 -7.01 -2.80 18.08
C ARG A 152 -8.47 -2.33 17.95
N GLU A 153 -8.80 -1.16 18.46
CA GLU A 153 -10.10 -0.50 18.27
C GLU A 153 -10.33 -0.03 16.82
N PHE A 154 -9.29 0.39 16.08
CA PHE A 154 -9.36 0.69 14.65
C PHE A 154 -9.65 -0.57 13.83
N VAL A 155 -8.93 -1.66 14.12
CA VAL A 155 -9.10 -2.95 13.43
C VAL A 155 -10.44 -3.61 13.79
N GLN A 156 -10.98 -3.37 14.99
CA GLN A 156 -12.18 -4.06 15.50
C GLN A 156 -13.45 -3.19 15.62
N GLY A 157 -13.37 -1.87 15.44
CA GLY A 157 -14.48 -0.98 15.83
C GLY A 157 -14.63 0.38 15.14
N GLY A 158 -13.75 0.76 14.20
CA GLY A 158 -13.88 1.99 13.40
C GLY A 158 -13.80 3.31 14.19
N SER A 159 -13.52 3.29 15.50
CA SER A 159 -13.57 4.49 16.34
C SER A 159 -12.34 5.38 16.16
N ALA A 160 -12.43 6.35 15.24
CA ALA A 160 -11.40 7.36 15.02
C ALA A 160 -11.72 8.66 15.77
N THR A 161 -11.07 8.88 16.91
CA THR A 161 -10.69 10.26 17.30
C THR A 161 -9.18 10.28 17.38
N PRO A 162 -8.49 10.86 16.37
CA PRO A 162 -7.06 11.09 16.45
C PRO A 162 -6.78 12.00 17.65
N SER A 163 -6.12 11.48 18.69
CA SER A 163 -5.70 12.34 19.81
C SER A 163 -4.72 13.40 19.29
N PRO A 164 -4.74 14.65 19.81
CA PRO A 164 -3.83 15.72 19.38
C PRO A 164 -2.34 15.39 19.55
N ARG A 165 -2.01 14.32 20.29
CA ARG A 165 -0.64 13.79 20.46
C ARG A 165 -0.11 13.06 19.21
N LEU A 166 -0.96 12.77 18.22
CA LEU A 166 -0.55 12.19 16.92
C LEU A 166 0.23 13.16 16.02
N ARG A 167 0.25 14.46 16.33
CA ARG A 167 1.08 15.46 15.62
C ARG A 167 2.56 15.33 15.91
N GLU A 168 2.95 14.71 17.03
CA GLU A 168 4.33 14.69 17.53
C GLU A 168 5.07 13.37 17.27
N GLN A 169 4.36 12.29 16.93
CA GLN A 169 4.97 11.00 16.58
C GLN A 169 5.15 10.85 15.07
N ARG A 170 6.34 11.20 14.60
CA ARG A 170 6.93 10.85 13.29
C ARG A 170 7.08 9.32 13.14
N GLY A 171 5.96 8.58 13.08
CA GLY A 171 5.94 7.11 13.18
C GLY A 171 4.72 6.38 12.60
N ASN A 172 3.91 6.99 11.73
CA ASN A 172 2.70 6.38 11.16
C ASN A 172 2.94 5.43 9.97
N SER A 173 3.97 4.58 10.06
CA SER A 173 4.30 3.58 9.01
C SER A 173 3.13 2.66 8.61
N PRO A 174 2.25 2.19 9.52
CA PRO A 174 1.18 1.26 9.13
C PRO A 174 0.08 1.90 8.29
N LEU A 175 -0.34 3.14 8.58
CA LEU A 175 -1.36 3.84 7.79
C LEU A 175 -0.81 4.22 6.41
N LEU A 176 0.47 4.62 6.34
CA LEU A 176 1.14 4.84 5.06
C LEU A 176 1.18 3.56 4.22
N LEU A 177 1.53 2.42 4.83
CA LEU A 177 1.52 1.13 4.17
C LEU A 177 0.12 0.75 3.67
N LEU A 178 -0.91 0.92 4.52
CA LEU A 178 -2.31 0.65 4.14
C LEU A 178 -2.77 1.52 2.97
N GLY A 179 -2.39 2.81 2.94
CA GLY A 179 -2.71 3.69 1.81
C GLY A 179 -2.06 3.27 0.50
N LEU A 180 -0.77 2.90 0.53
CA LEU A 180 -0.09 2.36 -0.65
C LEU A 180 -0.74 1.06 -1.15
N TYR A 181 -1.13 0.16 -0.24
CA TYR A 181 -1.84 -1.07 -0.58
C TYR A 181 -3.25 -0.80 -1.11
N LYS A 182 -3.95 0.21 -0.60
CA LYS A 182 -5.23 0.66 -1.15
C LYS A 182 -5.10 1.12 -2.59
N GLU A 183 -4.10 1.94 -2.92
CA GLU A 183 -3.91 2.38 -4.30
C GLU A 183 -3.59 1.22 -5.24
N MET A 184 -2.73 0.27 -4.82
CA MET A 184 -2.50 -0.96 -5.57
C MET A 184 -3.78 -1.78 -5.74
N TYR A 185 -4.60 -1.90 -4.69
CA TYR A 185 -5.87 -2.63 -4.73
C TYR A 185 -6.82 -2.03 -5.77
N ARG A 186 -7.01 -0.70 -5.72
CA ARG A 186 -7.86 0.04 -6.66
C ARG A 186 -7.37 -0.09 -8.10
N HIS A 187 -6.06 0.02 -8.32
CA HIS A 187 -5.47 -0.24 -9.62
C HIS A 187 -5.75 -1.68 -10.09
N SER A 188 -5.58 -2.66 -9.20
CA SER A 188 -5.77 -4.07 -9.52
C SER A 188 -7.20 -4.39 -9.90
N ARG A 189 -8.19 -3.87 -9.15
CA ARG A 189 -9.62 -4.03 -9.48
C ARG A 189 -9.97 -3.42 -10.83
N ARG A 190 -9.44 -2.24 -11.16
CA ARG A 190 -9.67 -1.56 -12.45
C ARG A 190 -9.06 -2.32 -13.63
N ASN A 191 -7.95 -3.03 -13.42
CA ASN A 191 -7.20 -3.70 -14.47
C ASN A 191 -7.38 -5.24 -14.47
N GLY A 192 -8.32 -5.77 -13.69
CA GLY A 192 -8.60 -7.21 -13.67
C GLY A 192 -7.49 -8.08 -13.03
N ILE A 193 -6.59 -7.47 -12.26
CA ILE A 193 -5.58 -8.19 -11.48
C ILE A 193 -6.27 -8.78 -10.25
N ARG A 194 -6.17 -10.10 -10.10
CA ARG A 194 -6.73 -10.88 -8.99
C ARG A 194 -5.67 -11.34 -8.01
N TYR A 195 -4.44 -11.58 -8.46
CA TYR A 195 -3.39 -12.14 -7.62
C TYR A 195 -2.23 -11.18 -7.47
N TRP A 196 -1.70 -11.07 -6.25
CA TRP A 196 -0.41 -10.42 -6.03
C TRP A 196 0.62 -11.40 -5.54
N TYR A 197 1.77 -11.39 -6.21
CA TYR A 197 3.01 -11.94 -5.68
C TYR A 197 3.76 -10.90 -4.86
N ALA A 198 4.56 -11.36 -3.92
CA ALA A 198 5.59 -10.54 -3.29
C ALA A 198 6.68 -11.43 -2.65
N ALA A 199 7.95 -11.12 -2.90
CA ALA A 199 9.05 -11.60 -2.09
C ALA A 199 9.30 -10.61 -0.94
N MET A 200 9.04 -11.01 0.30
CA MET A 200 9.08 -10.09 1.43
C MET A 200 9.74 -10.67 2.68
N GLU A 201 10.28 -9.79 3.52
CA GLU A 201 10.75 -10.14 4.85
C GLU A 201 9.59 -10.63 5.74
N ARG A 202 9.92 -11.52 6.68
CA ARG A 202 8.97 -12.03 7.69
C ARG A 202 8.30 -10.91 8.50
N SER A 203 9.04 -9.82 8.77
CA SER A 203 8.55 -8.67 9.55
C SER A 203 7.38 -7.98 8.85
N LEU A 204 7.49 -7.79 7.53
CA LEU A 204 6.46 -7.18 6.68
C LEU A 204 5.26 -8.10 6.54
N ALA A 205 5.47 -9.40 6.23
CA ALA A 205 4.39 -10.38 6.13
C ALA A 205 3.54 -10.42 7.42
N ARG A 206 4.19 -10.45 8.60
CA ARG A 206 3.50 -10.38 9.89
C ARG A 206 2.77 -9.06 10.13
N SER A 207 3.29 -7.97 9.59
CA SER A 207 2.60 -6.67 9.71
C SER A 207 1.33 -6.64 8.87
N LEU A 208 1.39 -7.16 7.64
CA LEU A 208 0.25 -7.26 6.72
C LEU A 208 -0.84 -8.22 7.25
N ASP A 209 -0.44 -9.39 7.74
CA ASP A 209 -1.37 -10.38 8.33
C ASP A 209 -2.19 -9.78 9.49
N ARG A 210 -1.56 -9.00 10.37
CA ARG A 210 -2.25 -8.29 11.46
C ARG A 210 -3.24 -7.22 10.99
N MET A 211 -3.11 -6.76 9.75
CA MET A 211 -4.04 -5.82 9.12
C MET A 211 -5.11 -6.52 8.28
N GLY A 212 -5.15 -7.87 8.28
CA GLY A 212 -6.08 -8.69 7.50
C GLY A 212 -5.56 -9.12 6.12
N PHE A 213 -4.36 -8.66 5.74
CA PHE A 213 -3.72 -8.96 4.45
C PHE A 213 -2.87 -10.22 4.60
N LYS A 214 -3.53 -11.38 4.60
CA LYS A 214 -2.84 -12.66 4.70
C LYS A 214 -2.28 -13.09 3.35
N PHE A 215 -0.98 -12.89 3.20
CA PHE A 215 -0.19 -13.48 2.12
C PHE A 215 0.19 -14.91 2.49
N VAL A 216 -0.03 -15.86 1.57
CA VAL A 216 0.30 -17.27 1.75
C VAL A 216 1.67 -17.54 1.14
N PRO A 217 2.62 -18.16 1.88
CA PRO A 217 3.93 -18.49 1.33
C PRO A 217 3.78 -19.54 0.22
N ILE A 218 4.49 -19.32 -0.89
CA ILE A 218 4.47 -20.21 -2.07
C ILE A 218 5.80 -20.90 -2.31
N GLY A 219 6.80 -20.66 -1.45
CA GLY A 219 8.12 -21.24 -1.55
C GLY A 219 8.92 -21.08 -0.25
N PRO A 220 10.14 -21.67 -0.20
CA PRO A 220 11.02 -21.52 0.95
C PRO A 220 11.55 -20.10 1.09
N ALA A 221 12.12 -19.79 2.25
CA ALA A 221 12.87 -18.55 2.43
C ALA A 221 14.18 -18.60 1.63
N THR A 222 14.53 -17.50 0.97
CA THR A 222 15.75 -17.33 0.19
C THR A 222 16.44 -16.03 0.60
N ASP A 223 17.77 -16.02 0.54
CA ASP A 223 18.55 -14.81 0.80
C ASP A 223 18.73 -14.02 -0.51
N TYR A 224 18.05 -12.89 -0.60
CA TYR A 224 18.13 -11.95 -1.71
C TYR A 224 18.01 -10.52 -1.15
N TYR A 225 19.17 -9.86 -1.02
CA TYR A 225 19.31 -8.62 -0.23
C TYR A 225 18.79 -8.74 1.21
N GLY A 226 18.89 -9.95 1.77
CA GLY A 226 18.31 -10.34 3.05
C GLY A 226 17.31 -11.49 2.91
N PRO A 227 16.88 -12.09 4.04
CA PRO A 227 15.98 -13.23 4.04
C PRO A 227 14.56 -12.81 3.65
N VAL A 228 14.12 -13.25 2.47
CA VAL A 228 12.78 -13.05 1.94
C VAL A 228 12.07 -14.39 1.75
N THR A 229 10.75 -14.36 1.64
CA THR A 229 9.95 -15.54 1.28
C THR A 229 8.96 -15.10 0.20
N PRO A 230 8.83 -15.85 -0.92
CA PRO A 230 7.83 -15.56 -1.94
C PRO A 230 6.44 -15.92 -1.39
N HIS A 231 5.49 -15.01 -1.56
CA HIS A 231 4.10 -15.22 -1.19
C HIS A 231 3.16 -14.84 -2.31
N ILE A 232 1.91 -15.31 -2.19
CA ILE A 232 0.77 -14.89 -3.00
C ILE A 232 -0.39 -14.42 -2.11
N VAL A 233 -1.21 -13.51 -2.61
CA VAL A 233 -2.56 -13.24 -2.08
C VAL A 233 -3.58 -13.23 -3.22
N ASP A 234 -4.76 -13.81 -2.97
CA ASP A 234 -5.93 -13.68 -3.84
C ASP A 234 -6.78 -12.49 -3.37
N LEU A 235 -6.97 -11.50 -4.24
CA LEU A 235 -7.69 -10.26 -3.93
C LEU A 235 -9.19 -10.48 -3.77
N ASP A 236 -9.77 -11.52 -4.39
CA ASP A 236 -11.17 -11.85 -4.19
C ASP A 236 -11.39 -12.45 -2.79
N GLU A 237 -10.49 -13.35 -2.35
CA GLU A 237 -10.51 -13.89 -0.99
C GLU A 237 -10.23 -12.82 0.06
N LEU A 238 -9.27 -11.94 -0.21
CA LEU A 238 -8.96 -10.79 0.65
C LEU A 238 -10.20 -9.89 0.78
N SER A 239 -10.86 -9.55 -0.33
CA SER A 239 -12.08 -8.74 -0.30
C SER A 239 -13.17 -9.41 0.53
N ALA A 240 -13.46 -10.69 0.29
CA ALA A 240 -14.47 -11.43 1.04
C ALA A 240 -14.16 -11.47 2.55
N ARG A 241 -12.88 -11.65 2.92
CA ARG A 241 -12.44 -11.65 4.33
C ARG A 241 -12.57 -10.26 4.95
N LEU A 242 -12.16 -9.20 4.25
CA LEU A 242 -12.31 -7.84 4.76
C LEU A 242 -13.79 -7.52 4.99
N HIS A 243 -14.68 -7.91 4.07
CA HIS A 243 -16.12 -7.70 4.24
C HIS A 243 -16.70 -8.44 5.45
N SER A 244 -16.20 -9.64 5.76
CA SER A 244 -16.70 -10.41 6.90
C SER A 244 -16.09 -9.97 8.24
N GLU A 245 -14.80 -9.68 8.28
CA GLU A 245 -14.04 -9.41 9.51
C GLU A 245 -13.96 -7.92 9.85
N ASN A 246 -13.91 -7.05 8.84
CA ASN A 246 -13.79 -5.60 9.01
C ASN A 246 -14.54 -4.82 7.90
N PRO A 247 -15.90 -4.76 7.96
CA PRO A 247 -16.73 -4.09 6.96
C PRO A 247 -16.37 -2.62 6.73
N PHE A 248 -15.79 -1.98 7.74
CA PHE A 248 -15.32 -0.61 7.66
C PHE A 248 -14.09 -0.48 6.76
N LEU A 249 -13.09 -1.34 6.97
CA LEU A 249 -11.89 -1.36 6.14
C LEU A 249 -12.20 -1.82 4.71
N ALA A 250 -13.12 -2.78 4.55
CA ALA A 250 -13.64 -3.17 3.23
C ALA A 250 -14.23 -1.97 2.48
N ALA A 251 -15.21 -1.28 3.07
CA ALA A 251 -15.82 -0.10 2.47
C ALA A 251 -14.78 0.99 2.14
N TRP A 252 -13.75 1.15 2.98
CA TRP A 252 -12.68 2.10 2.72
C TRP A 252 -11.79 1.70 1.52
N PHE A 253 -11.49 0.41 1.34
CA PHE A 253 -10.75 -0.11 0.18
C PHE A 253 -11.56 0.00 -1.12
N ASP A 254 -12.87 -0.24 -1.03
CA ASP A 254 -13.79 -0.23 -2.17
C ASP A 254 -14.35 1.17 -2.51
N ASP A 255 -13.90 2.22 -1.80
CA ASP A 255 -14.42 3.59 -1.87
C ASP A 255 -15.95 3.68 -1.67
N GLU A 256 -16.51 2.73 -0.93
CA GLU A 256 -17.92 2.68 -0.60
C GLU A 256 -18.27 3.61 0.58
N PRO A 257 -19.52 4.09 0.64
CA PRO A 257 -19.99 4.82 1.82
C PRO A 257 -19.87 3.95 3.08
N ILE A 258 -19.07 4.42 4.04
CA ILE A 258 -18.93 3.75 5.35
C ILE A 258 -20.32 3.54 5.98
N PRO A 259 -20.70 2.30 6.36
CA PRO A 259 -22.03 2.00 6.87
C PRO A 259 -22.38 2.83 8.12
N LEU A 260 -23.62 3.32 8.18
CA LEU A 260 -24.07 4.24 9.25
C LEU A 260 -23.88 3.65 10.66
N TRP A 261 -24.11 2.35 10.83
CA TRP A 261 -23.95 1.67 12.11
C TRP A 261 -22.50 1.66 12.61
N VAL A 262 -21.52 1.66 11.70
CA VAL A 262 -20.10 1.79 12.04
C VAL A 262 -19.79 3.22 12.50
N LYS A 263 -20.35 4.23 11.80
CA LYS A 263 -20.25 5.63 12.24
C LYS A 263 -20.85 5.83 13.63
N MET A 264 -21.98 5.16 13.92
CA MET A 264 -22.64 5.24 15.23
C MET A 264 -21.84 4.55 16.36
N LYS A 265 -21.23 3.37 16.12
CA LYS A 265 -20.34 2.72 17.10
C LYS A 265 -19.14 3.62 17.44
N THR A 266 -18.58 4.29 16.44
CA THR A 266 -17.47 5.25 16.58
C THR A 266 -17.84 6.43 17.47
N LEU A 267 -19.04 7.02 17.29
CA LEU A 267 -19.57 8.13 18.08
C LEU A 267 -19.85 7.75 19.55
N VAL A 268 -20.32 6.53 19.81
CA VAL A 268 -20.60 6.06 21.18
C VAL A 268 -19.31 5.89 21.98
N VAL A 269 -18.25 5.36 21.36
CA VAL A 269 -16.94 5.18 22.00
C VAL A 269 -16.27 6.52 22.32
N SER A 270 -16.33 7.51 21.42
CA SER A 270 -15.74 8.85 21.69
C SER A 270 -16.47 9.60 22.81
N THR A 271 -17.79 9.39 22.96
CA THR A 271 -18.60 10.00 24.02
C THR A 271 -18.31 9.38 25.40
N LEU A 272 -18.01 8.09 25.46
CA LEU A 272 -17.67 7.37 26.71
C LEU A 272 -16.25 7.68 27.22
N ILE A 273 -15.30 7.98 26.35
CA ILE A 273 -13.92 8.34 26.72
C ILE A 273 -13.81 9.83 27.13
N GLY A 274 -14.77 10.66 26.71
CA GLY A 274 -14.83 12.10 27.03
C GLY A 274 -15.57 12.46 28.32
N ALA A 275 -16.16 11.51 29.04
CA ALA A 275 -16.81 11.80 30.31
C ALA A 275 -15.74 12.02 31.40
N PRO A 276 -15.65 13.22 32.02
CA PRO A 276 -14.77 13.41 33.17
C PRO A 276 -15.24 12.46 34.27
N ARG A 277 -14.31 11.62 34.77
CA ARG A 277 -14.57 10.85 35.99
C ARG A 277 -14.85 11.85 37.10
N GLY A 278 -16.12 11.96 37.47
CA GLY A 278 -16.57 12.75 38.61
C GLY A 278 -15.84 12.31 39.88
N LYS A 279 -15.58 13.31 40.72
CA LYS A 279 -14.86 13.24 42.01
C LYS A 279 -15.32 12.11 42.92
#